data_AF-A0A672MTU7-F1
#
_entry.id   AF-A0A672MTU7-F1
#
_cell.length_a   1.000
_cell.length_b   1.000
_cell.length_c   1.000
_cell.angle_alpha   90.00
_cell.angle_beta   90.00
_cell.angle_gamma   90.00
#
_symmetry.space_group_name_H-M   'P 1'
#
loop_
_entity.id
_entity.type
_entity.pdbx_description
1 polymer ?
#
loop_
_entity_poly.entity_id
_entity_poly.type
_entity_poly.pdbx_seq_one_letter_code
_entity_poly.pdbx_strand_id
1 'polypeptide(L)'
;MTLVEHYSQYIHNLCNHLDIKVDESYALPTKSTEVMVMQEQGTKMYVDEVLKTHERVVQVNTLSNTFSHIYGRLICFFGGGFQHTETDFQARFKTRPELEGLLAKINN
;
A
#
# COMPACT_ATOMS: atom_id res chain seq x y z
N MET A 1 13.48 1.51 2.74
CA MET A 1 12.66 2.31 3.68
C MET A 1 12.81 3.81 3.46
N THR A 2 14.00 4.40 3.58
CA THR A 2 14.22 5.87 3.48
C THR A 2 13.65 6.53 2.22
N LEU A 3 13.85 5.92 1.04
CA LEU A 3 13.36 6.50 -0.23
C LEU A 3 11.84 6.68 -0.25
N VAL A 4 11.07 5.68 0.20
CA VAL A 4 9.61 5.75 0.18
C VAL A 4 9.07 6.77 1.19
N GLU A 5 9.76 6.98 2.33
CA GLU A 5 9.43 8.04 3.28
C GLU A 5 9.60 9.42 2.64
N HIS A 6 10.79 9.69 2.09
CA HIS A 6 11.08 10.98 1.48
C HIS A 6 10.15 11.28 0.31
N TYR A 7 9.83 10.26 -0.49
CA TYR A 7 8.87 10.41 -1.58
C TYR A 7 7.46 10.70 -1.06
N SER A 8 6.98 9.99 -0.02
CA SER A 8 5.68 10.29 0.59
C SER A 8 5.62 11.71 1.18
N GLN A 9 6.71 12.18 1.78
CA GLN A 9 6.80 13.52 2.33
C GLN A 9 6.80 14.58 1.22
N TYR A 10 7.49 14.32 0.11
CA TYR A 10 7.46 15.18 -1.07
C TYR A 10 6.05 15.30 -1.63
N ILE A 11 5.34 14.17 -1.82
CA ILE A 11 3.97 14.17 -2.34
C ILE A 11 3.02 14.91 -1.38
N HIS A 12 3.13 14.67 -0.07
CA HIS A 12 2.33 15.38 0.92
C HIS A 12 2.54 16.90 0.84
N ASN A 13 3.80 17.35 0.77
CA ASN A 13 4.13 18.77 0.66
C ASN A 13 3.64 19.37 -0.67
N LEU A 14 3.72 18.60 -1.76
CA LEU A 14 3.20 19.01 -3.07
C LEU A 14 1.67 19.19 -3.01
N CYS A 15 0.93 18.30 -2.36
CA CYS A 15 -0.51 18.46 -2.15
C CYS A 15 -0.81 19.77 -1.41
N ASN A 16 -0.09 20.03 -0.32
CA ASN A 16 -0.26 21.25 0.46
C ASN A 16 0.03 22.51 -0.35
N HIS A 17 1.05 22.48 -1.23
CA HIS A 17 1.37 23.62 -2.10
C HIS A 17 0.29 23.88 -3.17
N LEU A 18 -0.39 22.82 -3.61
CA LEU A 18 -1.47 22.87 -4.60
C LEU A 18 -2.86 23.12 -3.98
N ASP A 19 -2.92 23.41 -2.67
CA ASP A 19 -4.17 23.58 -1.91
C ASP A 19 -5.09 22.34 -1.97
N ILE A 20 -4.49 21.15 -2.12
CA ILE A 20 -5.19 19.87 -2.08
C ILE A 20 -5.17 19.38 -0.64
N LYS A 21 -6.35 19.24 -0.04
CA LYS A 21 -6.48 18.71 1.31
C LYS A 21 -6.06 17.24 1.36
N VAL A 22 -5.03 16.95 2.15
CA VAL A 22 -4.62 15.60 2.54
C VAL A 22 -5.40 15.21 3.80
N ASP A 23 -6.11 14.10 3.75
CA ASP A 23 -6.91 13.62 4.89
C ASP A 23 -6.11 12.69 5.79
N GLU A 24 -5.35 11.77 5.19
CA GLU A 24 -4.49 10.86 5.93
C GLU A 24 -3.16 10.63 5.20
N SER A 25 -2.10 10.42 5.97
CA SER A 25 -0.81 9.96 5.47
C SER A 25 -0.24 8.93 6.42
N TYR A 26 -0.08 7.68 5.96
CA TYR A 26 0.24 6.55 6.83
C TYR A 26 1.12 5.49 6.15
N ALA A 27 1.68 4.59 6.96
CA ALA A 27 2.46 3.43 6.51
C ALA A 27 1.57 2.19 6.47
N LEU A 28 1.75 1.34 5.47
CA LEU A 28 1.23 -0.02 5.50
C LEU A 28 2.24 -0.98 6.15
N PRO A 29 1.76 -2.11 6.72
CA PRO A 29 2.64 -3.15 7.24
C PRO A 29 3.66 -3.61 6.20
N THR A 30 4.93 -3.73 6.60
CA THR A 30 6.01 -4.17 5.70
C THR A 30 5.79 -5.63 5.31
N LYS A 31 5.78 -5.90 4.01
CA LYS A 31 5.67 -7.27 3.47
C LYS A 31 7.07 -7.83 3.27
N SER A 32 7.33 -8.99 3.86
CA SER A 32 8.60 -9.71 3.72
C SER A 32 8.39 -10.85 2.73
N THR A 33 9.18 -10.89 1.66
CA THR A 33 9.11 -11.92 0.63
C THR A 33 10.43 -12.64 0.55
N GLU A 34 10.40 -13.95 0.80
CA GLU A 34 11.56 -14.82 0.67
C GLU A 34 11.74 -15.18 -0.80
N VAL A 35 12.91 -14.88 -1.35
CA VAL A 35 13.30 -15.26 -2.71
C VAL A 35 13.95 -16.62 -2.63
N MET A 36 13.31 -17.59 -3.27
CA MET A 36 13.73 -18.99 -3.27
C MET A 36 14.37 -19.33 -4.61
N VAL A 37 15.59 -19.88 -4.57
CA VAL A 37 16.34 -20.27 -5.77
C VAL A 37 16.57 -21.79 -5.75
N MET A 38 16.52 -22.43 -6.92
CA MET A 38 16.78 -23.86 -7.07
C MET A 38 18.27 -24.13 -7.22
N GLN A 39 18.78 -25.21 -6.64
CA GLN A 39 20.18 -25.62 -6.83
C GLN A 39 20.44 -26.04 -8.28
N GLU A 40 21.62 -25.70 -8.81
CA GLU A 40 22.00 -26.00 -10.20
C GLU A 40 21.94 -27.50 -10.53
N GLN A 41 22.20 -28.36 -9.56
CA GLN A 41 22.12 -29.82 -9.67
C GLN A 41 21.33 -30.40 -8.50
N GLY A 42 20.02 -30.14 -8.47
CA GLY A 42 19.11 -30.73 -7.48
C GLY A 42 17.70 -30.14 -7.57
N THR A 43 16.75 -30.75 -6.88
CA THR A 43 15.35 -30.27 -6.76
C THR A 43 15.10 -29.46 -5.48
N LYS A 44 16.13 -29.24 -4.67
CA LYS A 44 16.01 -28.53 -3.39
C LYS A 44 16.05 -27.01 -3.61
N MET A 45 15.07 -26.32 -3.05
CA MET A 45 15.03 -24.86 -3.01
C MET A 45 15.77 -24.35 -1.76
N TYR A 46 16.47 -23.22 -1.89
CA TYR A 46 17.09 -22.50 -0.78
C TYR A 46 16.66 -21.04 -0.79
N VAL A 47 16.60 -20.43 0.40
CA VAL A 47 16.38 -18.99 0.55
C VAL A 47 17.67 -18.30 0.12
N ASP A 48 17.58 -17.47 -0.92
CA ASP A 48 18.68 -16.65 -1.39
C ASP A 48 18.67 -15.32 -0.64
N GLU A 49 17.55 -14.61 -0.69
CA GLU A 49 17.38 -13.31 -0.03
C GLU A 49 15.98 -13.12 0.55
N VAL A 50 15.86 -12.15 1.46
CA VAL A 50 14.59 -11.72 2.03
C VAL A 50 14.35 -10.25 1.66
N LEU A 51 13.42 -10.04 0.72
CA LEU A 51 13.05 -8.71 0.25
C LEU A 51 11.99 -8.10 1.17
N LYS A 52 12.20 -6.85 1.58
CA LYS A 52 11.25 -6.09 2.40
C LYS A 52 10.61 -4.98 1.58
N THR A 53 9.32 -5.09 1.37
CA THR A 53 8.51 -4.10 0.65
C THR A 53 7.84 -3.16 1.64
N HIS A 54 8.17 -1.88 1.55
CA HIS A 54 7.58 -0.81 2.36
C HIS A 54 6.63 0.02 1.49
N GLU A 55 5.42 0.24 1.99
CA GLU A 55 4.37 0.97 1.28
C GLU A 55 3.90 2.16 2.14
N ARG A 56 3.75 3.32 1.49
CA ARG A 56 3.26 4.57 2.10
C ARG A 56 2.06 5.05 1.31
N VAL A 57 1.04 5.52 2.02
CA VAL A 57 -0.20 6.00 1.41
C VAL A 57 -0.46 7.44 1.85
N VAL A 58 -0.83 8.28 0.88
CA VAL A 58 -1.28 9.66 1.07
C VAL A 58 -2.69 9.74 0.48
N GLN A 59 -3.69 9.92 1.34
CA GLN A 59 -5.10 9.96 0.96
C GLN A 59 -5.57 11.41 0.82
N VAL A 60 -6.29 11.69 -0.27
CA VAL A 60 -6.86 12.99 -0.61
C VAL A 60 -8.34 12.82 -0.97
N ASN A 61 -9.25 13.59 -0.38
CA ASN A 61 -10.70 13.40 -0.54
C ASN A 61 -11.30 14.12 -1.76
N THR A 62 -10.68 15.20 -2.24
CA THR A 62 -11.32 16.03 -3.28
C THR A 62 -10.30 16.59 -4.25
N LEU A 63 -10.27 16.03 -5.47
CA LEU A 63 -9.63 16.64 -6.62
C LEU A 63 -10.73 17.16 -7.55
N SER A 64 -10.66 18.42 -7.96
CA SER A 64 -11.56 18.92 -9.02
C SER A 64 -11.35 18.08 -10.29
N ASN A 65 -12.41 17.85 -11.07
CA ASN A 65 -12.40 16.87 -12.16
C ASN A 65 -11.32 17.12 -13.24
N THR A 66 -10.86 18.37 -13.38
CA THR A 66 -9.73 18.75 -14.24
C THR A 66 -8.37 18.46 -13.60
N PHE A 67 -8.23 18.70 -12.30
CA PHE A 67 -7.02 18.37 -11.56
C PHE A 67 -6.85 16.86 -11.39
N SER A 68 -7.92 16.08 -11.25
CA SER A 68 -7.84 14.62 -11.15
C SER A 68 -7.19 13.97 -12.39
N HIS A 69 -7.43 14.51 -13.59
CA HIS A 69 -6.82 14.01 -14.82
C HIS A 69 -5.32 14.38 -14.95
N ILE A 70 -4.93 15.59 -14.54
CA ILE A 70 -3.52 16.04 -14.58
C ILE A 70 -2.71 15.38 -13.46
N TYR A 71 -3.26 15.40 -12.24
CA TYR A 71 -2.65 14.82 -11.04
C TYR A 71 -2.62 13.29 -11.11
N GLY A 72 -3.71 12.67 -11.56
CA GLY A 72 -3.78 11.24 -11.83
C GLY A 72 -2.78 10.81 -12.89
N ARG A 73 -2.55 11.60 -13.96
CA ARG A 73 -1.44 11.33 -14.90
C ARG A 73 -0.07 11.47 -14.26
N LEU A 74 0.13 12.47 -13.41
CA LEU A 74 1.41 12.70 -12.74
C LEU A 74 1.75 11.55 -11.77
N ILE A 75 0.76 11.05 -11.02
CA ILE A 75 0.93 9.96 -10.02
C ILE A 75 0.85 8.57 -10.64
N CYS A 76 -0.02 8.33 -11.64
CA CYS A 76 -0.05 7.06 -12.36
C CYS A 76 1.26 6.80 -13.11
N PHE A 77 1.98 7.86 -13.52
CA PHE A 77 3.33 7.72 -14.05
C PHE A 77 4.29 7.03 -13.05
N PHE A 78 4.00 7.13 -11.76
CA PHE A 78 4.73 6.50 -10.66
C PHE A 78 4.00 5.29 -10.03
N GLY A 79 2.95 4.77 -10.67
CA GLY A 79 2.37 3.44 -10.38
C GLY A 79 1.37 3.33 -9.23
N GLY A 80 0.76 4.42 -8.75
CA GLY A 80 -0.01 4.41 -7.49
C GLY A 80 -1.37 5.13 -7.48
N GLY A 81 -2.10 5.18 -8.60
CA GLY A 81 -3.42 5.82 -8.64
C GLY A 81 -4.57 4.83 -8.46
N PHE A 82 -4.94 4.49 -7.23
CA PHE A 82 -6.12 3.66 -6.94
C PHE A 82 -7.12 4.40 -6.07
N GLN A 83 -8.41 4.22 -6.36
CA GLN A 83 -9.50 4.73 -5.53
C GLN A 83 -9.51 3.98 -4.20
N HIS A 84 -9.54 4.71 -3.08
CA HIS A 84 -9.56 4.07 -1.76
C HIS A 84 -10.86 3.29 -1.56
N THR A 85 -10.74 1.99 -1.30
CA THR A 85 -11.87 1.10 -1.02
C THR A 85 -11.90 0.69 0.45
N GLU A 86 -13.06 0.20 0.92
CA GLU A 86 -13.18 -0.31 2.29
C GLU A 86 -12.23 -1.50 2.55
N THR A 87 -11.93 -2.30 1.53
CA THR A 87 -10.92 -3.37 1.63
C THR A 87 -9.53 -2.84 1.91
N ASP A 88 -9.15 -1.70 1.33
CA ASP A 88 -7.84 -1.06 1.58
C ASP A 88 -7.76 -0.48 3.01
N PHE A 89 -8.89 -0.03 3.55
CA PHE A 89 -8.97 0.40 4.94
C PHE A 89 -8.82 -0.78 5.90
N GLN A 90 -9.56 -1.87 5.65
CA GLN A 90 -9.52 -3.06 6.50
C GLN A 90 -8.16 -3.77 6.47
N ALA A 91 -7.44 -3.73 5.35
CA ALA A 91 -6.10 -4.30 5.22
C ALA A 91 -5.05 -3.71 6.19
N ARG A 92 -5.34 -2.57 6.81
CA ARG A 92 -4.48 -1.95 7.85
C ARG A 92 -4.59 -2.64 9.21
N PHE A 93 -5.68 -3.37 9.45
CA PHE A 93 -5.98 -3.94 10.76
C PHE A 93 -5.60 -5.42 10.85
N LYS A 94 -5.44 -5.89 12.08
CA LYS A 94 -5.25 -7.32 12.34
C LYS A 94 -6.54 -8.08 12.04
N THR A 95 -6.39 -9.28 11.50
CA THR A 95 -7.49 -10.24 11.38
C THR A 95 -8.06 -10.57 12.76
N ARG A 96 -9.36 -10.88 12.80
CA ARG A 96 -10.10 -11.19 14.04
C ARG A 96 -10.64 -12.61 13.95
N PRO A 97 -9.78 -13.63 14.12
CA PRO A 97 -10.16 -15.03 13.89
C PRO A 97 -11.29 -15.50 14.80
N GLU A 98 -11.41 -14.94 16.02
CA GLU A 98 -12.51 -15.25 16.92
C GLU A 98 -13.87 -14.75 16.39
N LEU A 99 -13.90 -13.53 15.84
CA LEU A 99 -15.11 -12.96 15.25
C LEU A 99 -15.49 -13.70 13.96
N GLU A 100 -14.51 -14.02 13.13
CA GLU A 100 -14.71 -14.84 11.93
C GLU A 100 -15.26 -16.23 12.29
N GLY A 101 -14.73 -16.85 13.34
CA GLY A 101 -15.22 -18.12 13.87
C GLY A 101 -16.63 -18.03 14.46
N LEU A 102 -17.01 -16.91 15.07
CA LEU A 102 -18.38 -16.67 15.55
C LEU A 102 -19.35 -16.45 14.39
N LEU A 103 -18.98 -15.66 13.39
CA LEU A 103 -19.78 -15.44 12.18
C LEU A 103 -20.02 -16.76 11.42
N ALA A 104 -18.99 -17.60 11.31
CA ALA A 104 -19.11 -18.92 10.70
C ALA A 104 -20.09 -19.85 11.45
N LYS A 105 -20.24 -19.68 12.77
CA LYS A 105 -21.20 -20.46 13.59
C LYS A 105 -22.62 -19.91 13.53
N ILE A 106 -22.80 -18.61 13.30
CA ILE A 106 -24.12 -17.95 13.18
C ILE A 106 -24.74 -18.19 11.81
N ASN A 107 -23.90 -18.26 10.76
CA ASN A 107 -24.33 -18.48 9.38
C ASN A 107 -24.55 -19.96 9.03
N ASN A 108 -24.60 -20.84 10.04
CA ASN A 108 -24.81 -22.29 9.94
C ASN A 108 -26.01 -22.66 10.82
#